data_AF-A0A3E0QTI1-F1
#
_entry.id   AF-A0A3E0QTI1-F1
#
_cell.length_a   1.000
_cell.length_b   1.000
_cell.length_c   1.000
_cell.angle_alpha   90.00
_cell.angle_beta   90.00
_cell.angle_gamma   90.00
#
_symmetry.space_group_name_H-M   'P 1'
#
loop_
_entity.id
_entity.type
_entity.pdbx_description
1 polymer ?
#
loop_
_entity_poly.entity_id
_entity_poly.type
_entity_poly.pdbx_seq_one_letter_code
_entity_poly.pdbx_strand_id
1 'polypeptide(L)' 'MSQTAQALIRDIREAHRDWINAHRHFEYASGFDQIDYAIYAIEAAEKRYELLLRQAKNLNVHWRVEWEKGAGAG' A
#
# COMPACT_ATOMS: atom_id res chain seq x y z
N MET A 1 6.08 -14.25 -15.76
CA MET A 1 5.06 -13.27 -15.34
C MET A 1 4.85 -12.25 -16.45
N SER A 2 3.61 -11.91 -16.80
CA SER A 2 3.31 -10.89 -17.83
C SER A 2 3.70 -9.47 -17.35
N GLN A 3 3.91 -8.55 -18.29
CA GLN A 3 4.24 -7.15 -17.96
C GLN A 3 3.16 -6.49 -17.09
N THR A 4 1.88 -6.80 -17.36
CA THR A 4 0.73 -6.34 -16.57
C THR A 4 0.77 -6.86 -15.13
N ALA A 5 1.13 -8.14 -14.93
CA ALA A 5 1.24 -8.70 -13.58
C ALA A 5 2.39 -8.05 -12.78
N GLN A 6 3.50 -7.72 -13.43
CA GLN A 6 4.61 -7.01 -12.78
C GLN A 6 4.24 -5.56 -12.42
N ALA A 7 3.54 -4.86 -13.31
CA ALA A 7 3.01 -3.52 -13.03
C ALA A 7 2.05 -3.54 -11.83
N LEU A 8 1.12 -4.50 -11.79
CA LEU A 8 0.19 -4.66 -10.68
C LEU A 8 0.91 -4.94 -9.36
N ILE A 9 1.93 -5.81 -9.34
CA ILE A 9 2.73 -6.07 -8.13
C ILE A 9 3.47 -4.80 -7.67
N ARG A 10 4.03 -4.02 -8.58
CA ARG A 10 4.68 -2.75 -8.25
C ARG A 10 3.68 -1.75 -7.64
N ASP A 11 2.51 -1.62 -8.24
CA ASP A 11 1.49 -0.68 -7.79
C ASP A 11 0.94 -1.09 -6.42
N ILE A 12 0.80 -2.40 -6.14
CA ILE A 12 0.46 -2.94 -4.82
C ILE A 12 1.51 -2.53 -3.77
N ARG A 13 2.81 -2.66 -4.10
CA ARG A 13 3.90 -2.27 -3.19
C ARG A 13 3.93 -0.78 -2.92
N GLU A 14 3.69 0.02 -3.96
CA GLU A 14 3.62 1.47 -3.84
C GLU A 14 2.46 1.88 -2.94
N ALA A 15 1.25 1.38 -3.20
CA ALA A 15 0.08 1.69 -2.38
C ALA A 15 0.28 1.27 -0.91
N HIS A 16 0.92 0.14 -0.65
CA HIS A 16 1.26 -0.28 0.71
C HIS A 16 2.28 0.65 1.38
N ARG A 17 3.31 1.08 0.65
CA ARG A 17 4.29 2.05 1.14
C ARG A 17 3.65 3.39 1.45
N ASP A 18 2.76 3.86 0.59
CA ASP A 18 2.01 5.10 0.77
C ASP A 18 1.13 5.02 2.02
N TRP A 19 0.50 3.87 2.25
CA TRP A 19 -0.29 3.62 3.45
C TRP A 19 0.55 3.69 4.74
N ILE A 20 1.71 3.02 4.77
CA ILE A 20 2.67 3.11 5.89
C ILE A 20 3.16 4.55 6.08
N ASN A 21 3.45 5.26 4.99
CA ASN A 21 3.89 6.65 5.04
C ASN A 21 2.81 7.57 5.62
N ALA A 22 1.55 7.38 5.24
CA ALA A 22 0.43 8.16 5.76
C ALA A 22 0.23 7.91 7.27
N HIS A 23 0.39 6.67 7.72
CA HIS A 23 0.40 6.35 9.15
C HIS A 23 1.55 7.04 9.89
N ARG A 24 2.78 7.00 9.37
CA ARG A 24 3.90 7.76 9.96
C ARG A 24 3.65 9.26 9.96
N HIS A 25 3.04 9.79 8.91
CA HIS A 25 2.69 11.21 8.87
C HIS A 25 1.68 11.56 9.97
N PHE A 26 0.68 10.72 10.19
CA PHE A 26 -0.29 10.87 11.28
C PHE A 26 0.39 10.86 12.67
N GLU A 27 1.38 10.00 12.90
CA GLU A 27 2.11 9.94 14.18
C GLU A 27 2.82 11.25 14.54
N TYR A 28 3.26 12.02 13.54
CA TYR A 28 3.92 13.32 13.73
C TYR A 28 3.00 14.52 13.44
N ALA A 29 1.77 14.28 12.98
CA ALA A 29 0.84 15.33 12.58
C ALA A 29 0.45 16.17 13.80
N SER A 30 0.57 17.49 13.63
CA SER A 30 0.32 18.45 14.71
C SER A 30 -0.74 19.46 14.27
N GLY A 31 -1.80 19.60 15.06
CA GLY A 31 -2.90 20.50 14.75
C GLY A 31 -3.93 19.90 13.79
N PHE A 32 -5.11 20.51 13.78
CA PHE A 32 -6.30 19.95 13.14
C PHE A 32 -6.12 19.64 11.65
N ASP A 33 -5.59 20.58 10.88
CA ASP A 33 -5.45 20.42 9.42
C ASP A 33 -4.48 19.29 9.03
N GLN A 34 -3.38 19.14 9.78
CA GLN A 34 -2.42 18.08 9.52
C GLN A 34 -2.97 16.70 9.89
N ILE A 35 -3.72 16.62 10.99
CA ILE A 35 -4.40 15.39 11.43
C ILE A 35 -5.46 14.99 10.40
N ASP A 36 -6.29 15.94 9.96
CA ASP A 36 -7.35 15.68 8.98
C ASP A 36 -6.78 15.21 7.63
N TYR A 37 -5.73 15.90 7.15
CA TYR A 37 -5.00 15.47 5.96
C TYR A 37 -4.40 14.07 6.10
N ALA A 38 -3.79 13.75 7.24
CA ALA A 38 -3.18 12.45 7.47
C ALA A 38 -4.23 11.33 7.51
N ILE A 39 -5.39 11.56 8.13
CA ILE A 39 -6.52 10.61 8.12
C ILE A 39 -7.02 10.37 6.70
N TYR A 40 -7.25 11.45 5.95
CA TYR A 40 -7.67 11.35 4.54
C TYR A 40 -6.66 10.55 3.70
N ALA A 41 -5.36 10.80 3.88
CA ALA A 41 -4.30 10.10 3.17
C ALA A 41 -4.25 8.60 3.53
N ILE A 42 -4.43 8.25 4.81
CA ILE A 42 -4.51 6.86 5.28
C ILE A 42 -5.66 6.15 4.57
N GLU A 43 -6.88 6.70 4.63
CA GLU A 43 -8.05 6.07 4.04
C GLU A 43 -7.92 5.90 2.52
N ALA A 44 -7.37 6.90 1.84
CA ALA A 44 -7.18 6.85 0.39
C ALA A 44 -6.16 5.77 0.00
N ALA A 45 -5.05 5.67 0.72
CA ALA A 45 -4.02 4.66 0.48
C ALA A 45 -4.52 3.24 0.78
N GLU A 46 -5.26 3.05 1.87
CA GLU A 46 -5.89 1.78 2.23
C GLU A 46 -6.88 1.31 1.15
N LYS A 47 -7.82 2.18 0.74
CA LYS A 47 -8.80 1.86 -0.31
C LYS A 47 -8.12 1.51 -1.64
N ARG A 48 -7.04 2.23 -2.01
CA ARG A 48 -6.24 1.91 -3.21
C ARG A 48 -5.56 0.56 -3.08
N TYR A 49 -4.93 0.28 -1.95
CA TYR A 49 -4.26 -1.00 -1.69
C TYR A 49 -5.23 -2.17 -1.78
N GLU A 50 -6.37 -2.11 -1.11
CA GLU A 50 -7.41 -3.15 -1.17
C GLU A 50 -7.90 -3.40 -2.59
N LEU A 51 -8.16 -2.35 -3.37
CA LEU A 51 -8.60 -2.46 -4.75
C LEU A 51 -7.59 -3.25 -5.59
N LEU A 52 -6.30 -2.92 -5.47
CA LEU A 52 -5.23 -3.60 -6.19
C LEU A 52 -5.07 -5.06 -5.75
N LEU A 53 -5.24 -5.37 -4.47
CA LEU A 53 -5.26 -6.75 -3.98
C LEU A 53 -6.41 -7.56 -4.57
N ARG A 54 -7.62 -6.98 -4.65
CA ARG A 54 -8.77 -7.62 -5.29
C ARG A 54 -8.51 -7.87 -6.78
N GLN A 55 -7.89 -6.91 -7.48
CA GLN A 55 -7.47 -7.09 -8.89
C GLN A 55 -6.46 -8.23 -9.05
N ALA A 56 -5.44 -8.31 -8.19
CA ALA A 56 -4.44 -9.36 -8.27
C ALA A 56 -5.04 -10.74 -7.99
N LYS A 57 -5.97 -10.83 -7.04
CA LYS A 57 -6.75 -12.07 -6.78
C LYS A 57 -7.54 -12.49 -8.01
N ASN A 58 -8.25 -11.57 -8.66
CA ASN A 58 -9.06 -11.86 -9.85
C ASN A 58 -8.21 -12.31 -11.05
N LEU A 59 -6.97 -11.82 -11.15
CA LEU A 59 -6.03 -12.14 -12.21
C LEU A 59 -5.10 -13.33 -11.88
N ASN A 60 -5.29 -14.00 -10.73
CA ASN A 60 -4.40 -15.06 -10.23
C ASN A 60 -2.91 -14.64 -10.19
N VAL A 61 -2.64 -13.37 -9.92
CA VAL A 61 -1.30 -12.85 -9.72
C VAL A 61 -0.91 -13.13 -8.27
N HIS A 62 0.21 -13.77 -8.01
CA HIS A 62 0.70 -13.97 -6.65
C HIS A 62 1.54 -12.76 -6.19
N TRP A 63 0.95 -11.87 -5.39
CA TRP A 63 1.62 -10.68 -4.84
C TRP A 63 2.36 -10.94 -3.51
N ARG A 64 1.99 -12.00 -2.78
CA ARG A 64 2.48 -12.31 -1.42
C ARG A 64 3.88 -12.95 -1.37
N VAL A 65 4.30 -13.60 -2.45
CA VAL A 65 5.55 -14.42 -2.52
C VAL A 65 6.83 -13.60 -2.36
N GLU A 66 6.76 -12.27 -2.45
CA GLU A 66 7.91 -11.37 -2.32
C GLU A 66 7.96 -10.63 -0.97
N TRP A 67 6.87 -10.63 -0.18
CA TRP A 67 6.80 -9.94 1.12
C TRP A 67 7.62 -10.66 2.19
N GLU A 68 7.56 -11.99 2.20
CA GLU A 68 8.24 -12.83 3.21
C GLU A 68 9.75 -12.98 2.97
N LYS A 69 10.24 -12.72 1.74
CA LYS A 69 11.68 -12.76 1.44
C LYS A 69 12.43 -11.50 1.88
N GLY A 70 11.72 -10.40 2.17
CA GLY A 70 12.32 -9.13 2.60
C GLY A 70 12.03 -8.75 4.06
N ALA A 71 10.95 -9.26 4.66
CA ALA A 71 10.55 -8.93 6.04
C ALA A 71 11.19 -9.82 7.13
N GLY A 72 12.09 -10.75 6.75
CA GLY A 72 12.85 -11.61 7.67
C GLY A 72 14.26 -11.13 8.02
N ALA A 73 14.63 -9.91 7.64
CA ALA A 73 15.90 -9.29 7.99
C ALA A 73 15.65 -7.82 8.40
N GLY A 74 15.29 -7.62 9.66
CA GLY A 74 15.06 -6.30 10.25
C GLY A 74 14.48 -6.41 11.64
#